data_AF-A0A7W5F989-F1
#
_entry.id   AF-A0A7W5F989-F1
#
_cell.length_a   1.000
_cell.length_b   1.000
_cell.length_c   1.000
_cell.angle_alpha   90.00
_cell.angle_beta   90.00
_cell.angle_gamma   90.00
#
_symmetry.space_group_name_H-M   'P 1'
#
loop_
_entity.id
_entity.type
_entity.pdbx_description
1 polymer ?
#
loop_
_entity_poly.entity_id
_entity_poly.type
_entity_poly.pdbx_seq_one_letter_code
_entity_poly.pdbx_strand_id
1 'polypeptide(L)' 'MKVPGSLLAVVMQLALMSTVRAERELDWRPHHSAMDALEAVLSGIPAKAGSELPPLHP' A
#
# COMPACT_ATOMS: atom_id res chain seq x y z
N MET A 1 -23.86 -4.53 5.91
CA MET A 1 -22.50 -4.96 5.51
C MET A 1 -21.57 -4.60 6.66
N LYS A 2 -21.02 -5.58 7.40
CA LYS A 2 -20.29 -5.34 8.65
C LYS A 2 -18.79 -5.44 8.40
N VAL A 3 -18.15 -4.35 7.99
CA VAL A 3 -16.68 -4.29 7.89
C VAL A 3 -16.20 -2.95 8.44
N PRO A 4 -15.74 -2.95 9.70
CA PRO A 4 -14.55 -2.16 10.00
C PRO A 4 -13.43 -3.00 10.66
N GLY A 5 -13.79 -4.01 11.48
CA GLY A 5 -12.82 -4.75 12.28
C GLY A 5 -12.00 -5.80 11.52
N SER A 6 -12.59 -6.45 10.51
CA SER A 6 -11.91 -7.54 9.78
C SER A 6 -10.82 -7.05 8.83
N LEU A 7 -11.01 -5.88 8.18
CA LEU A 7 -10.01 -5.34 7.26
C LEU A 7 -8.76 -4.86 8.01
N LEU A 8 -8.95 -4.16 9.13
CA LEU A 8 -7.83 -3.76 9.99
C LEU A 8 -7.05 -4.98 10.50
N ALA A 9 -7.74 -6.04 10.92
CA ALA A 9 -7.11 -7.27 11.35
C ALA A 9 -6.25 -7.93 10.24
N VAL A 10 -6.67 -7.82 8.98
CA VAL A 10 -5.89 -8.28 7.82
C VAL A 10 -4.67 -7.38 7.57
N VAL A 11 -4.83 -6.06 7.62
CA VAL A 11 -3.70 -5.12 7.42
C VAL A 11 -2.62 -5.32 8.47
N MET A 12 -3.01 -5.59 9.72
CA MET A 12 -2.07 -5.86 10.81
C MET A 12 -1.28 -7.18 10.65
N GLN A 13 -1.68 -8.05 9.74
CA GLN A 13 -0.97 -9.30 9.43
C GLN A 13 0.00 -9.15 8.24
N LEU A 14 0.03 -7.99 7.57
CA LEU A 14 0.94 -7.78 6.45
C LEU A 14 2.38 -7.73 6.95
N ALA A 15 3.23 -8.55 6.32
CA ALA A 15 4.65 -8.53 6.61
C ALA A 15 5.24 -7.17 6.20
N LEU A 16 5.80 -6.46 7.18
CA LEU A 16 6.56 -5.24 6.90
C LEU A 16 7.93 -5.62 6.37
N MET A 17 8.22 -5.20 5.13
CA MET A 17 9.54 -5.32 4.55
C MET A 17 10.39 -4.10 4.89
N SER A 18 11.63 -4.32 5.28
CA SER A 18 12.58 -3.23 5.53
C SER A 18 12.89 -2.47 4.23
N THR A 19 12.79 -1.15 4.28
CA THR A 19 13.12 -0.23 3.17
C THR A 19 14.57 0.27 3.22
N VAL A 20 15.35 -0.11 4.24
CA VAL A 20 16.71 0.39 4.50
C VAL A 20 17.62 0.24 3.28
N ARG A 21 17.50 -0.86 2.53
CA ARG A 21 18.31 -1.07 1.32
C ARG A 21 17.97 -0.07 0.22
N ALA A 22 16.68 0.20 -0.01
CA ALA A 22 16.23 1.14 -1.02
C ALA A 22 16.69 2.57 -0.69
N GLU A 23 16.59 2.95 0.59
CA GLU A 23 17.10 4.23 1.09
C GLU A 23 18.60 4.38 0.86
N ARG A 24 19.38 3.34 1.18
CA ARG A 24 20.85 3.39 1.08
C ARG A 24 21.37 3.34 -0.35
N GLU A 25 20.79 2.49 -1.20
CA GLU A 25 21.35 2.18 -2.52
C GLU A 25 20.73 2.98 -3.65
N LEU A 26 19.50 3.48 -3.46
CA LEU A 26 18.75 4.18 -4.51
C LEU A 26 18.43 5.63 -4.13
N ASP A 27 18.86 6.09 -2.95
CA ASP A 27 18.40 7.34 -2.31
C ASP A 27 16.86 7.46 -2.29
N TRP A 28 16.19 6.31 -2.24
CA TRP A 28 14.74 6.26 -2.24
C TRP A 28 14.22 6.73 -0.89
N ARG A 29 13.18 7.58 -0.91
CA ARG A 29 12.45 7.98 0.30
C ARG A 29 10.94 7.85 0.07
N PRO A 30 10.16 7.48 1.10
CA PRO A 30 8.71 7.48 0.99
C PRO A 30 8.21 8.91 0.76
N HIS A 31 7.47 9.11 -0.34
CA HIS A 31 6.88 10.41 -0.67
C HIS A 31 5.53 10.65 -0.01
N HIS A 32 4.81 9.58 0.37
CA HIS A 32 3.48 9.65 0.97
C HIS A 32 3.53 9.24 2.43
N SER A 33 2.73 9.90 3.27
CA SER A 33 2.55 9.47 4.65
C SER A 33 1.71 8.19 4.71
N ALA A 34 1.74 7.50 5.86
CA ALA A 34 0.91 6.32 6.07
C ALA A 34 -0.59 6.64 5.96
N MET A 35 -1.01 7.84 6.38
CA MET A 35 -2.40 8.27 6.32
C MET A 35 -2.84 8.53 4.88
N ASP A 36 -2.01 9.26 4.10
CA ASP A 36 -2.31 9.54 2.70
C ASP A 36 -2.42 8.24 1.88
N ALA A 37 -1.50 7.31 2.13
CA ALA A 37 -1.50 6.01 1.48
C ALA A 37 -2.76 5.19 1.81
N LEU A 38 -3.18 5.19 3.09
CA LEU A 38 -4.38 4.47 3.51
C LEU A 38 -5.65 5.08 2.90
N GLU A 39 -5.76 6.41 2.87
CA GLU A 39 -6.88 7.12 2.25
C GLU A 39 -6.96 6.82 0.74
N ALA A 40 -5.82 6.87 0.04
CA ALA A 40 -5.75 6.54 -1.38
C ALA A 40 -6.20 5.10 -1.68
N VAL A 41 -5.84 4.13 -0.84
CA VAL A 41 -6.27 2.73 -1.01
C VAL A 41 -7.77 2.59 -0.79
N LEU A 42 -8.30 3.13 0.31
CA LEU A 42 -9.72 2.99 0.67
C LEU A 42 -10.65 3.68 -0.34
N SER A 43 -10.24 4.85 -0.85
CA SER A 43 -10.99 5.57 -1.87
C SER A 43 -10.80 4.99 -3.28
N GLY A 44 -9.62 4.43 -3.59
CA GLY A 44 -9.27 3.90 -4.91
C GLY A 44 -9.90 2.55 -5.26
N ILE A 45 -10.08 1.65 -4.27
CA ILE A 45 -10.71 0.34 -4.49
C ILE A 45 -12.09 0.43 -5.16
N PRO A 46 -13.08 1.19 -4.62
CA PRO A 46 -14.40 1.30 -5.25
C PRO A 46 -14.34 2.00 -6.61
N ALA A 47 -13.37 2.91 -6.80
CA ALA A 47 -13.15 3.60 -8.07
C ALA A 47 -12.41 2.75 -9.11
N LYS A 48 -11.91 1.56 -8.75
CA LYS A 48 -11.00 0.75 -9.57
C LYS A 48 -9.78 1.56 -10.06
N ALA A 49 -9.25 2.44 -9.22
CA ALA A 49 -8.18 3.39 -9.56
C ALA A 49 -6.77 2.75 -9.65
N GLY A 50 -6.70 1.45 -9.96
CA GLY A 50 -5.42 0.76 -10.18
C GLY A 50 -4.73 1.23 -11.45
N SER A 51 -3.44 0.91 -11.58
CA SER A 51 -2.70 1.19 -12.81
C SER A 51 -3.19 0.30 -13.95
N GLU A 52 -3.30 0.87 -15.16
CA GLU A 52 -3.50 0.11 -16.40
C GLU A 52 -2.22 -0.57 -16.89
N LEU A 53 -1.08 -0.35 -16.21
CA LEU A 53 0.17 -1.01 -16.56
C LEU A 53 0.02 -2.53 -16.38
N PRO A 54 0.51 -3.31 -17.36
CA PRO A 54 0.51 -4.76 -17.23
C PRO A 54 1.35 -5.15 -15.99
N PRO A 55 0.98 -6.22 -15.27
CA PRO A 55 1.76 -6.69 -14.14
C PRO A 55 3.20 -6.98 -14.57
N LEU A 56 4.16 -6.62 -13.71
CA LEU A 56 5.55 -7.02 -13.90
C LEU A 56 5.58 -8.55 -13.99
N HIS A 57 6.25 -9.06 -15.02
CA HIS A 57 6.25 -10.47 -15.43
C HIS A 57 6.37 -11.46 -14.24
N PRO A 58 5.73 -12.64 -14.33
CA PRO A 58 5.80 -13.67 -13.29
C PRO A 58 7.22 -14.21 -13.07
#